data_AF-A0A946YQH0-F1
#
_entry.id   AF-A0A946YQH0-F1
#
_cell.length_a   1.000
_cell.length_b   1.000
_cell.length_c   1.000
_cell.angle_alpha   90.00
_cell.angle_beta   90.00
_cell.angle_gamma   90.00
#
_symmetry.space_group_name_H-M   'P 1'
#
loop_
_entity.id
_entity.type
_entity.pdbx_description
1 polymer ?
#
loop_
_entity_poly.entity_id
_entity_poly.type
_entity_poly.pdbx_seq_one_letter_code
_entity_poly.pdbx_strand_id
1 'polypeptide(L)'
;MAKKPGLSPNMNTGLSELWARIRFVLLAIFIYRIGTHIPVPGINPDRLADLFNQNQGTILDMFNMFSGGALERMSILALGIMPYISASIIMQLMSSVSATLDQLKKEGEAGRRKITQYTRYLTVMLALIQAAGMSTGLANQGLSYVQGFGFYLPAVVSLVTGAVFMMWLGEQVTERGIGNGISILIFAGIVAGLPAAVGQSLEQARTGEMNWLLLGGVLLLAFALIFFIVIIERGQRRITVNYAKRQQGRKVFAAQSSHLPLKVIMAGVIPAIFASSILLFPASIAQWFGQAGGGSEWLQDVALYISPGQPLNILLFTIFIVFFCFFYTALMFN
;
A
#
# COMPACT_ATOMS: atom_id res chain seq x y z
N MET A 1 -18.70 39.78 46.40
CA MET A 1 -18.76 38.30 46.42
C MET A 1 -18.21 37.78 45.09
N ALA A 2 -17.26 36.85 45.17
CA ALA A 2 -16.34 36.48 44.10
C ALA A 2 -16.99 35.77 42.89
N LYS A 3 -16.61 36.18 41.68
CA LYS A 3 -16.68 35.35 40.46
C LYS A 3 -15.74 34.16 40.66
N LYS A 4 -16.26 32.93 40.59
CA LYS A 4 -15.44 31.72 40.45
C LYS A 4 -14.84 31.69 39.03
N PRO A 5 -13.51 31.64 38.87
CA PRO A 5 -12.87 31.29 37.61
C PRO A 5 -12.66 29.78 37.55
N GLY A 6 -12.82 29.18 36.37
CA GLY A 6 -12.32 27.83 36.10
C GLY A 6 -13.39 26.81 35.78
N LEU A 7 -13.66 26.65 34.49
CA LEU A 7 -13.85 25.37 33.82
C LEU A 7 -13.54 25.62 32.34
N SER A 8 -12.46 25.04 31.84
CA SER A 8 -12.16 25.09 30.41
C SER A 8 -13.26 24.33 29.65
N PRO A 9 -13.83 24.90 28.58
CA PRO A 9 -14.52 24.09 27.59
C PRO A 9 -13.45 23.41 26.72
N ASN A 10 -13.77 22.23 26.17
CA ASN A 10 -13.04 21.54 25.08
C ASN A 10 -11.99 20.46 25.41
N MET A 11 -12.32 19.47 26.26
CA MET A 11 -11.74 18.11 26.10
C MET A 11 -12.64 17.17 25.27
N ASN A 12 -13.96 17.35 25.32
CA ASN A 12 -14.90 16.47 24.60
C ASN A 12 -14.94 16.71 23.09
N THR A 13 -14.61 17.92 22.62
CA THR A 13 -14.68 18.30 21.21
C THR A 13 -13.65 17.55 20.36
N GLY A 14 -12.42 17.40 20.86
CA GLY A 14 -11.37 16.63 20.17
C GLY A 14 -11.65 15.13 20.13
N LEU A 15 -12.24 14.57 21.19
CA LEU A 15 -12.65 13.16 21.25
C LEU A 15 -13.82 12.87 20.30
N SER A 16 -14.78 13.79 20.18
CA SER A 16 -15.88 13.67 19.22
C SER A 16 -15.40 13.80 17.77
N GLU A 17 -14.45 14.69 17.49
CA GLU A 17 -13.88 14.84 16.15
C GLU A 17 -13.08 13.59 15.75
N LEU A 18 -12.24 13.08 16.65
CA LEU A 18 -11.48 11.84 16.41
C LEU A 18 -12.42 10.66 16.14
N TRP A 19 -13.49 10.53 16.92
CA TRP A 19 -14.50 9.48 16.71
C TRP A 19 -15.20 9.61 15.36
N ALA A 20 -15.50 10.83 14.90
CA ALA A 20 -16.07 11.06 13.58
C ALA A 20 -15.10 10.61 12.47
N ARG A 21 -13.81 10.96 12.59
CA ARG A 21 -12.75 10.54 11.67
C ARG A 21 -12.58 9.02 11.63
N ILE A 22 -12.59 8.36 12.80
CA ILE A 22 -12.50 6.89 12.89
C ILE A 22 -13.71 6.21 12.25
N ARG A 23 -14.94 6.69 12.52
CA ARG A 23 -16.15 6.14 11.89
C ARG A 23 -16.11 6.30 10.38
N PHE A 24 -15.61 7.43 9.88
CA PHE A 24 -15.43 7.64 8.46
C PHE A 24 -14.47 6.61 7.85
N VAL A 25 -13.33 6.36 8.50
CA VAL A 25 -12.37 5.34 8.07
C VAL A 25 -12.98 3.93 8.09
N LEU A 26 -13.69 3.57 9.16
CA LEU A 26 -14.36 2.26 9.26
C LEU A 26 -15.43 2.08 8.16
N LEU A 27 -16.21 3.13 7.89
CA LEU A 27 -17.18 3.13 6.80
C LEU A 27 -16.49 2.97 5.44
N ALA A 28 -15.38 3.66 5.22
CA ALA A 28 -14.60 3.55 3.99
C ALA A 28 -14.05 2.12 3.81
N ILE A 29 -13.51 1.50 4.87
CA ILE A 29 -13.06 0.09 4.85
C ILE A 29 -14.22 -0.85 4.55
N PHE A 30 -15.39 -0.60 5.14
CA PHE A 30 -16.59 -1.41 4.89
C PHE A 30 -17.04 -1.32 3.42
N ILE A 31 -17.07 -0.12 2.85
CA ILE A 31 -17.40 0.09 1.43
C ILE A 31 -16.36 -0.56 0.53
N TYR A 32 -15.07 -0.39 0.85
CA TYR A 32 -13.98 -1.09 0.16
C TYR A 32 -14.22 -2.60 0.15
N ARG A 33 -14.58 -3.18 1.31
CA ARG A 33 -14.84 -4.62 1.41
C ARG A 33 -16.02 -5.05 0.55
N ILE A 34 -17.13 -4.33 0.59
CA ILE A 34 -18.28 -4.60 -0.30
C ILE A 34 -17.83 -4.58 -1.76
N GLY A 35 -17.04 -3.58 -2.15
CA GLY A 35 -16.50 -3.49 -3.51
C GLY A 35 -15.70 -4.73 -3.92
N THR A 36 -14.90 -5.31 -3.01
CA THR A 36 -14.14 -6.56 -3.29
C THR A 36 -15.00 -7.80 -3.56
N HIS A 37 -16.32 -7.73 -3.27
CA HIS A 37 -17.26 -8.81 -3.55
C HIS A 37 -18.08 -8.59 -4.83
N ILE A 38 -17.99 -7.43 -5.49
CA ILE A 38 -18.71 -7.17 -6.74
C ILE A 38 -17.87 -7.67 -7.91
N PRO A 39 -18.25 -8.76 -8.62
CA PRO A 39 -17.47 -9.33 -9.71
C PRO A 39 -17.52 -8.45 -10.96
N VAL A 40 -16.45 -8.50 -11.75
CA VAL A 40 -16.40 -7.89 -13.08
C VAL A 40 -17.34 -8.67 -14.02
N PRO A 41 -18.14 -7.97 -14.85
CA PRO A 41 -19.01 -8.63 -15.82
C PRO A 41 -18.22 -9.52 -16.79
N GLY A 42 -18.70 -10.74 -17.01
CA GLY A 42 -18.21 -11.62 -18.08
C GLY A 42 -17.11 -12.62 -17.67
N ILE A 43 -16.79 -12.78 -16.38
CA ILE A 43 -15.78 -13.73 -15.88
C ILE A 43 -16.43 -14.90 -15.15
N ASN A 44 -15.91 -16.12 -15.39
CA ASN A 44 -16.31 -17.32 -14.67
C ASN A 44 -15.55 -17.45 -13.33
N PRO A 45 -16.23 -17.34 -12.17
CA PRO A 45 -15.58 -17.41 -10.87
C PRO A 45 -15.02 -18.80 -10.53
N ASP A 46 -15.63 -19.88 -11.05
CA ASP A 46 -15.20 -21.24 -10.75
C ASP A 46 -13.85 -21.56 -11.43
N ARG A 47 -13.73 -21.20 -12.71
CA ARG A 47 -12.48 -21.33 -13.49
C ARG A 47 -11.35 -20.47 -12.92
N LEU A 48 -11.71 -19.32 -12.36
CA LEU A 48 -10.75 -18.41 -11.73
C LEU A 48 -10.22 -18.98 -10.41
N ALA A 49 -11.10 -19.57 -9.58
CA ALA A 49 -10.70 -20.24 -8.35
C ALA A 49 -9.72 -21.40 -8.64
N ASP A 50 -9.96 -22.16 -9.71
CA ASP A 50 -9.06 -23.23 -10.14
C ASP A 50 -7.67 -22.71 -10.55
N LEU A 51 -7.61 -21.59 -11.28
CA LEU A 51 -6.33 -20.95 -11.61
C LEU A 51 -5.59 -20.42 -10.38
N PHE A 52 -6.32 -19.86 -9.41
CA PHE A 52 -5.72 -19.41 -8.16
C PHE A 52 -5.16 -20.57 -7.35
N ASN A 53 -5.89 -21.69 -7.29
CA ASN A 53 -5.43 -22.91 -6.63
C ASN A 53 -4.18 -23.51 -7.30
N GLN A 54 -4.08 -23.42 -8.64
CA GLN A 54 -2.91 -23.89 -9.38
C GLN A 54 -1.69 -22.96 -9.25
N ASN A 55 -1.91 -21.66 -9.01
CA ASN A 55 -0.87 -20.64 -8.92
C ASN A 55 -0.60 -20.16 -7.48
N GLN A 56 -0.91 -20.99 -6.46
CA GLN A 56 -0.61 -20.66 -5.06
C GLN A 56 0.90 -20.42 -4.86
N GLY A 57 1.25 -19.37 -4.13
CA GLY A 57 2.65 -18.98 -3.88
C GLY A 57 3.33 -18.21 -5.02
N THR A 58 2.62 -17.88 -6.10
CA THR A 58 3.15 -17.05 -7.19
C THR A 58 2.93 -15.55 -6.93
N ILE A 59 3.42 -14.72 -7.84
CA ILE A 59 3.21 -13.26 -7.87
C ILE A 59 1.72 -12.87 -7.77
N LEU A 60 0.83 -13.71 -8.33
CA LEU A 60 -0.62 -13.49 -8.28
C LEU A 60 -1.15 -13.49 -6.85
N ASP A 61 -0.59 -14.31 -5.98
CA ASP A 61 -1.00 -14.38 -4.57
C ASP A 61 -0.54 -13.15 -3.79
N MET A 62 0.68 -12.66 -4.08
CA MET A 62 1.15 -11.38 -3.52
C MET A 62 0.27 -10.20 -3.97
N PHE A 63 -0.20 -10.20 -5.22
CA PHE A 63 -1.15 -9.20 -5.71
C PHE A 63 -2.54 -9.33 -5.06
N ASN A 64 -2.98 -10.56 -4.80
CA ASN A 64 -4.22 -10.85 -4.09
C ASN A 64 -4.19 -10.31 -2.65
N MET A 65 -3.05 -10.45 -1.96
CA MET A 65 -2.85 -9.94 -0.60
C MET A 65 -2.98 -8.40 -0.54
N PHE A 66 -2.40 -7.67 -1.50
CA PHE A 66 -2.52 -6.20 -1.56
C PHE A 66 -3.90 -5.72 -2.00
N SER A 67 -4.62 -6.51 -2.80
CA SER A 67 -5.99 -6.20 -3.24
C SER A 67 -7.07 -6.68 -2.26
N GLY A 68 -6.67 -7.38 -1.18
CA GLY A 68 -7.57 -7.87 -0.13
C GLY A 68 -8.48 -9.01 -0.59
N GLY A 69 -8.03 -9.86 -1.52
CA GLY A 69 -8.85 -10.94 -2.08
C GLY A 69 -9.68 -10.52 -3.30
N ALA A 70 -9.52 -9.29 -3.80
CA ALA A 70 -10.30 -8.79 -4.93
C ALA A 70 -9.86 -9.43 -6.25
N LEU A 71 -8.60 -9.84 -6.37
CA LEU A 71 -8.09 -10.53 -7.56
C LEU A 71 -8.61 -11.96 -7.65
N GLU A 72 -8.58 -12.71 -6.54
CA GLU A 72 -9.11 -14.09 -6.42
C GLU A 72 -10.59 -14.18 -6.78
N ARG A 73 -11.35 -13.10 -6.54
CA ARG A 73 -12.78 -13.01 -6.84
C ARG A 73 -13.08 -12.26 -8.14
N MET A 74 -12.05 -11.81 -8.85
CA MET A 74 -12.13 -10.88 -9.99
C MET A 74 -13.16 -9.77 -9.79
N SER A 75 -12.99 -9.02 -8.71
CA SER A 75 -13.83 -7.88 -8.39
C SER A 75 -13.51 -6.66 -9.27
N ILE A 76 -14.44 -5.73 -9.35
CA ILE A 76 -14.24 -4.37 -9.90
C ILE A 76 -13.00 -3.70 -9.29
N LEU A 77 -12.64 -4.05 -8.05
CA LEU A 77 -11.46 -3.55 -7.34
C LEU A 77 -10.20 -4.41 -7.51
N ALA A 78 -10.14 -5.31 -8.51
CA ALA A 78 -9.02 -6.24 -8.66
C ALA A 78 -7.66 -5.55 -8.81
N LEU A 79 -7.58 -4.42 -9.53
CA LEU A 79 -6.34 -3.61 -9.61
C LEU A 79 -5.96 -2.94 -8.28
N GLY A 80 -6.91 -2.83 -7.35
CA GLY A 80 -6.74 -2.20 -6.05
C GLY A 80 -6.25 -0.75 -6.15
N ILE A 81 -5.35 -0.39 -5.26
CA ILE A 81 -4.70 0.93 -5.19
C ILE A 81 -3.35 0.95 -5.93
N MET A 82 -2.95 -0.15 -6.56
CA MET A 82 -1.63 -0.31 -7.20
C MET A 82 -1.35 0.71 -8.32
N PRO A 83 -2.28 1.01 -9.24
CA PRO A 83 -2.04 2.03 -10.28
C PRO A 83 -1.66 3.39 -9.67
N TYR A 84 -2.27 3.74 -8.53
CA TYR A 84 -2.00 4.99 -7.83
C TYR A 84 -0.63 4.96 -7.14
N ILE A 85 -0.29 3.84 -6.48
CA ILE A 85 1.03 3.67 -5.85
C ILE A 85 2.11 3.84 -6.91
N SER A 86 2.02 3.13 -8.03
CA SER A 86 2.96 3.25 -9.15
C SER A 86 3.03 4.69 -9.66
N ALA A 87 1.88 5.37 -9.80
CA ALA A 87 1.86 6.76 -10.24
C ALA A 87 2.56 7.71 -9.25
N SER A 88 2.32 7.53 -7.95
CA SER A 88 2.93 8.35 -6.90
C SER A 88 4.44 8.18 -6.85
N ILE A 89 4.95 6.96 -7.07
CA ILE A 89 6.39 6.68 -7.15
C ILE A 89 7.00 7.35 -8.36
N ILE A 90 6.38 7.23 -9.53
CA ILE A 90 6.85 7.87 -10.76
C ILE A 90 6.95 9.38 -10.53
N MET A 91 5.89 10.00 -10.00
CA MET A 91 5.89 11.44 -9.72
C MET A 91 6.95 11.84 -8.68
N GLN A 92 7.18 11.02 -7.65
CA GLN A 92 8.15 11.29 -6.61
C GLN A 92 9.60 11.15 -7.12
N LEU A 93 9.88 10.15 -7.96
CA LEU A 93 11.16 9.99 -8.63
C LEU A 93 11.39 11.12 -9.64
N MET A 94 10.40 11.45 -10.48
CA MET A 94 10.50 12.55 -11.44
C MET A 94 10.72 13.90 -10.76
N SER A 95 10.15 14.12 -9.57
CA SER A 95 10.37 15.35 -8.80
C SER A 95 11.82 15.50 -8.32
N SER A 96 12.55 14.40 -8.14
CA SER A 96 13.97 14.46 -7.75
C SER A 96 14.92 14.65 -8.94
N VAL A 97 14.50 14.23 -10.13
CA VAL A 97 15.29 14.30 -11.36
C VAL A 97 15.03 15.60 -12.14
N SER A 98 13.79 16.10 -12.10
CA SER A 98 13.36 17.28 -12.87
C SER A 98 13.34 18.54 -12.01
N ALA A 99 14.13 19.54 -12.42
CA ALA A 99 14.21 20.83 -11.73
C ALA A 99 12.87 21.60 -11.70
N THR A 100 12.02 21.43 -12.72
CA THR A 100 10.70 22.09 -12.77
C THR A 100 9.73 21.51 -11.75
N LEU A 101 9.73 20.19 -11.58
CA LEU A 101 8.91 19.53 -10.57
C LEU A 101 9.43 19.79 -9.15
N ASP A 102 10.74 19.90 -8.97
CA ASP A 102 11.33 20.30 -7.69
C ASP A 102 10.98 21.74 -7.30
N GLN A 103 10.97 22.67 -8.26
CA GLN A 103 10.48 24.04 -8.06
C GLN A 103 9.00 24.05 -7.65
N LEU A 104 8.15 23.30 -8.36
CA LEU A 104 6.75 23.11 -7.98
C LEU A 104 6.62 22.55 -6.55
N LYS A 105 7.46 21.59 -6.15
CA LYS A 105 7.44 21.07 -4.77
C LYS A 105 7.79 22.15 -3.73
N LYS A 106 8.64 23.11 -4.10
CA LYS A 106 9.07 24.25 -3.26
C LYS A 106 8.05 25.40 -3.20
N GLU A 107 7.07 25.45 -4.11
CA GLU A 107 5.96 26.43 -4.09
C GLU A 107 4.95 26.23 -2.92
N GLY A 108 5.19 25.27 -2.03
CA GLY A 108 4.37 25.01 -0.85
C GLY A 108 3.11 24.21 -1.17
N GLU A 109 1.97 24.56 -0.55
CA GLU A 109 0.73 23.78 -0.71
C GLU A 109 0.19 23.79 -2.14
N ALA A 110 0.27 24.93 -2.84
CA ALA A 110 -0.26 25.05 -4.20
C ALA A 110 0.47 24.11 -5.17
N GLY A 111 1.80 24.03 -5.05
CA GLY A 111 2.61 23.14 -5.85
C GLY A 111 2.43 21.65 -5.52
N ARG A 112 2.29 21.31 -4.22
CA ARG A 112 1.92 19.95 -3.79
C ARG A 112 0.59 19.51 -4.39
N ARG A 113 -0.43 20.38 -4.41
CA ARG A 113 -1.73 20.09 -5.03
C ARG A 113 -1.60 19.83 -6.54
N LYS A 114 -0.76 20.57 -7.26
CA LYS A 114 -0.47 20.31 -8.69
C LYS A 114 0.19 18.96 -8.91
N ILE A 115 1.17 18.59 -8.08
CA ILE A 115 1.83 17.27 -8.17
C ILE A 115 0.81 16.15 -7.92
N THR A 116 -0.09 16.33 -6.95
CA THR A 116 -1.20 15.39 -6.73
C THR A 116 -2.11 15.29 -7.96
N GLN A 117 -2.46 16.40 -8.62
CA GLN A 117 -3.25 16.37 -9.85
C GLN A 117 -2.57 15.57 -10.97
N TYR A 118 -1.26 15.78 -11.19
CA TYR A 118 -0.50 14.98 -12.15
C TYR A 118 -0.46 13.50 -11.76
N THR A 119 -0.33 13.20 -10.47
CA THR A 119 -0.41 11.83 -9.96
C THR A 119 -1.77 11.19 -10.28
N ARG A 120 -2.88 11.93 -10.14
CA ARG A 120 -4.23 11.44 -10.49
C ARG A 120 -4.36 11.13 -11.98
N TYR A 121 -3.91 12.03 -12.85
CA TYR A 121 -3.97 11.78 -14.31
C TYR A 121 -3.12 10.58 -14.72
N LEU A 122 -1.92 10.46 -14.16
CA LEU A 122 -1.03 9.34 -14.41
C LEU A 122 -1.61 8.03 -13.86
N THR A 123 -2.30 8.07 -12.72
CA THR A 123 -3.04 6.93 -12.17
C THR A 123 -4.10 6.41 -13.13
N VAL A 124 -4.91 7.30 -13.71
CA VAL A 124 -5.95 6.90 -14.68
C VAL A 124 -5.32 6.28 -15.92
N MET A 125 -4.26 6.86 -16.44
CA MET A 125 -3.53 6.34 -17.59
C MET A 125 -2.93 4.94 -17.31
N LEU A 126 -2.28 4.77 -16.15
CA LEU A 126 -1.74 3.47 -15.74
C LEU A 126 -2.84 2.44 -15.50
N ALA A 127 -3.96 2.84 -14.88
CA ALA A 127 -5.10 1.96 -14.66
C ALA A 127 -5.69 1.48 -16.00
N LEU A 128 -5.77 2.33 -17.02
CA LEU A 128 -6.21 1.95 -18.36
C LEU A 128 -5.28 0.90 -18.99
N ILE A 129 -3.96 1.11 -18.93
CA ILE A 129 -2.97 0.19 -19.49
C ILE A 129 -3.00 -1.15 -18.74
N GLN A 130 -3.03 -1.13 -17.41
CA GLN A 130 -3.08 -2.33 -16.59
C GLN A 130 -4.40 -3.07 -16.74
N ALA A 131 -5.54 -2.38 -16.78
CA ALA A 131 -6.85 -2.97 -17.00
C ALA A 131 -6.94 -3.64 -18.39
N ALA A 132 -6.39 -3.00 -19.43
CA ALA A 132 -6.34 -3.56 -20.77
C ALA A 132 -5.48 -4.83 -20.79
N GLY A 133 -4.25 -4.76 -20.27
CA GLY A 133 -3.33 -5.91 -20.19
C GLY A 133 -3.93 -7.08 -19.42
N MET A 134 -4.50 -6.80 -18.25
CA MET A 134 -5.16 -7.79 -17.41
C MET A 134 -6.38 -8.42 -18.10
N SER A 135 -7.23 -7.62 -18.75
CA SER A 135 -8.40 -8.13 -19.48
C SER A 135 -7.98 -9.02 -20.66
N THR A 136 -6.91 -8.66 -21.39
CA THR A 136 -6.36 -9.51 -22.47
C THR A 136 -5.73 -10.79 -21.95
N GLY A 137 -4.99 -10.74 -20.84
CA GLY A 137 -4.41 -11.93 -20.22
C GLY A 137 -5.48 -12.92 -19.77
N LEU A 138 -6.54 -12.44 -19.12
CA LEU A 138 -7.64 -13.28 -18.65
C LEU A 138 -8.49 -13.85 -19.79
N ALA A 139 -8.73 -13.07 -20.85
CA ALA A 139 -9.44 -13.54 -22.03
C ALA A 139 -8.66 -14.67 -22.74
N ASN A 140 -7.34 -14.52 -22.87
CA ASN A 140 -6.46 -15.54 -23.47
C ASN A 140 -6.42 -16.84 -22.65
N GLN A 141 -6.62 -16.76 -21.33
CA GLN A 141 -6.71 -17.93 -20.44
C GLN A 141 -8.10 -18.61 -20.46
N GLY A 142 -9.02 -18.16 -21.32
CA GLY A 142 -10.34 -18.78 -21.48
C GLY A 142 -11.26 -18.63 -20.27
N LEU A 143 -11.04 -17.59 -19.46
CA LEU A 143 -11.80 -17.32 -18.23
C LEU A 143 -13.08 -16.50 -18.46
N SER A 144 -13.25 -15.95 -19.67
CA SER A 144 -14.41 -15.15 -20.02
C SER A 144 -15.54 -15.98 -20.64
N TYR A 145 -16.78 -15.68 -20.25
CA TYR A 145 -17.98 -16.30 -20.85
C TYR A 145 -18.24 -15.81 -22.28
N VAL A 146 -17.80 -14.58 -22.58
CA VAL A 146 -17.94 -13.91 -23.87
C VAL A 146 -16.55 -13.55 -24.37
N GLN A 147 -16.26 -13.80 -25.64
CA GLN A 147 -14.99 -13.41 -26.26
C GLN A 147 -15.16 -12.15 -27.12
N GLY A 148 -14.08 -11.39 -27.26
CA GLY A 148 -14.04 -10.18 -28.09
C GLY A 148 -14.48 -8.90 -27.38
N PHE A 149 -14.88 -7.89 -28.15
CA PHE A 149 -15.10 -6.52 -27.67
C PHE A 149 -16.19 -6.41 -26.59
N GLY A 150 -17.14 -7.36 -26.58
CA GLY A 150 -18.20 -7.45 -25.58
C GLY A 150 -17.71 -7.82 -24.17
N PHE A 151 -16.50 -8.36 -24.02
CA PHE A 151 -15.86 -8.59 -22.71
C PHE A 151 -14.86 -7.47 -22.38
N TYR A 152 -14.02 -7.10 -23.34
CA TYR A 152 -12.93 -6.13 -23.10
C TYR A 152 -13.44 -4.77 -22.62
N LEU A 153 -14.46 -4.21 -23.26
CA LEU A 153 -14.96 -2.88 -22.91
C LEU A 153 -15.56 -2.83 -21.49
N PRO A 154 -16.53 -3.69 -21.12
CA PRO A 154 -17.07 -3.66 -19.75
C PRO A 154 -16.02 -4.07 -18.70
N ALA A 155 -15.09 -4.98 -19.00
CA ALA A 155 -14.03 -5.36 -18.08
C ALA A 155 -13.07 -4.19 -17.80
N VAL A 156 -12.54 -3.55 -18.85
CA VAL A 156 -11.64 -2.40 -18.72
C VAL A 156 -12.32 -1.23 -18.02
N VAL A 157 -13.54 -0.88 -18.41
CA VAL A 157 -14.29 0.22 -17.77
C VAL A 157 -14.54 -0.07 -16.30
N SER A 158 -14.93 -1.32 -15.95
CA SER A 158 -15.14 -1.70 -14.55
C SER A 158 -13.86 -1.59 -13.73
N LEU A 159 -12.76 -2.18 -14.20
CA LEU A 159 -11.47 -2.16 -13.51
C LEU A 159 -10.91 -0.74 -13.33
N VAL A 160 -11.02 0.11 -14.37
CA VAL A 160 -10.60 1.51 -14.29
C VAL A 160 -11.48 2.30 -13.34
N THR A 161 -12.80 2.10 -13.38
CA THR A 161 -13.74 2.74 -12.46
C THR A 161 -13.43 2.33 -11.01
N GLY A 162 -13.14 1.04 -10.77
CA GLY A 162 -12.73 0.55 -9.46
C GLY A 162 -11.42 1.16 -8.97
N ALA A 163 -10.39 1.26 -9.82
CA ALA A 163 -9.12 1.89 -9.46
C ALA A 163 -9.27 3.39 -9.14
N VAL A 164 -10.09 4.12 -9.93
CA VAL A 164 -10.39 5.54 -9.68
C VAL A 164 -11.20 5.71 -8.41
N PHE A 165 -12.16 4.83 -8.15
CA PHE A 165 -12.93 4.81 -6.92
C PHE A 165 -12.03 4.57 -5.70
N MET A 166 -11.07 3.63 -5.79
CA MET A 166 -10.10 3.36 -4.73
C MET A 166 -9.19 4.56 -4.45
N MET A 167 -8.71 5.23 -5.50
CA MET A 167 -7.94 6.47 -5.37
C MET A 167 -8.76 7.53 -4.64
N TRP A 168 -9.99 7.78 -5.11
CA TRP A 168 -10.89 8.76 -4.50
C TRP A 168 -11.17 8.44 -3.02
N LEU A 169 -11.46 7.18 -2.71
CA LEU A 169 -11.71 6.71 -1.35
C LEU A 169 -10.48 6.95 -0.45
N GLY A 170 -9.28 6.62 -0.94
CA GLY A 170 -8.03 6.83 -0.21
C GLY A 170 -7.75 8.31 0.07
N GLU A 171 -8.04 9.20 -0.87
CA GLU A 171 -7.91 10.64 -0.67
C GLU A 171 -8.94 11.18 0.32
N GLN A 172 -10.19 10.72 0.25
CA GLN A 172 -11.22 11.10 1.22
C GLN A 172 -10.87 10.64 2.65
N VAL A 173 -10.30 9.44 2.80
CA VAL A 173 -9.80 8.96 4.11
C VAL A 173 -8.63 9.82 4.59
N THR A 174 -7.79 10.34 3.70
CA THR A 174 -6.69 11.24 4.07
C THR A 174 -7.19 12.61 4.54
N GLU A 175 -8.21 13.17 3.88
CA GLU A 175 -8.77 14.48 4.24
C GLU A 175 -9.65 14.43 5.50
N ARG A 176 -10.53 13.44 5.59
CA ARG A 176 -11.59 13.36 6.61
C ARG A 176 -11.35 12.29 7.67
N GLY A 177 -10.38 11.41 7.46
CA GLY A 177 -10.06 10.32 8.37
C GLY A 177 -8.87 10.63 9.26
N ILE A 178 -8.14 9.57 9.59
CA ILE A 178 -6.91 9.59 10.38
C ILE A 178 -5.76 9.08 9.51
N GLY A 179 -4.56 9.66 9.64
CA GLY A 179 -3.37 9.19 8.95
C GLY A 179 -3.41 9.33 7.43
N ASN A 180 -2.67 8.47 6.73
CA ASN A 180 -2.65 8.39 5.27
C ASN A 180 -3.66 7.34 4.80
N GLY A 181 -4.69 7.77 4.07
CA GLY A 181 -5.78 6.90 3.65
C GLY A 181 -5.33 5.76 2.73
N ILE A 182 -4.36 5.98 1.86
CA ILE A 182 -3.81 4.94 0.98
C ILE A 182 -3.15 3.83 1.82
N SER A 183 -2.33 4.22 2.80
CA SER A 183 -1.68 3.24 3.69
C SER A 183 -2.69 2.46 4.52
N ILE A 184 -3.78 3.09 4.96
CA ILE A 184 -4.85 2.42 5.70
C ILE A 184 -5.63 1.43 4.82
N LEU A 185 -5.90 1.78 3.57
CA LEU A 185 -6.58 0.87 2.64
C LEU A 185 -5.73 -0.37 2.35
N ILE A 186 -4.41 -0.20 2.14
CA ILE A 186 -3.47 -1.32 1.96
C ILE A 186 -3.45 -2.19 3.21
N PHE A 187 -3.31 -1.56 4.39
CA PHE A 187 -3.32 -2.27 5.67
C PHE A 187 -4.61 -3.07 5.86
N ALA A 188 -5.76 -2.46 5.59
CA ALA A 188 -7.05 -3.12 5.68
C ALA A 188 -7.19 -4.30 4.69
N GLY A 189 -6.64 -4.17 3.48
CA GLY A 189 -6.60 -5.24 2.49
C GLY A 189 -5.79 -6.46 2.97
N ILE A 190 -4.55 -6.23 3.42
CA ILE A 190 -3.66 -7.31 3.90
C ILE A 190 -4.25 -7.98 5.14
N VAL A 191 -4.71 -7.19 6.11
CA VAL A 191 -5.26 -7.71 7.37
C VAL A 191 -6.56 -8.49 7.15
N ALA A 192 -7.34 -8.16 6.11
CA ALA A 192 -8.54 -8.92 5.78
C ALA A 192 -8.25 -10.36 5.31
N GLY A 193 -7.03 -10.66 4.84
CA GLY A 193 -6.61 -12.02 4.46
C GLY A 193 -6.10 -12.85 5.64
N LEU A 194 -5.60 -12.22 6.71
CA LEU A 194 -5.01 -12.91 7.85
C LEU A 194 -5.96 -13.91 8.56
N PRO A 195 -7.26 -13.59 8.80
CA PRO A 195 -8.17 -14.52 9.48
C PRO A 195 -8.35 -15.83 8.71
N ALA A 196 -8.45 -15.78 7.39
CA ALA A 196 -8.59 -16.96 6.55
C ALA A 196 -7.32 -17.82 6.57
N ALA A 197 -6.14 -17.19 6.47
CA ALA A 197 -4.86 -17.88 6.55
C ALA A 197 -4.65 -18.57 7.90
N VAL A 198 -5.02 -17.92 9.02
CA VAL A 198 -4.97 -18.52 10.35
C VAL A 198 -5.96 -19.67 10.47
N GLY A 199 -7.18 -19.51 9.96
CA GLY A 199 -8.19 -20.58 9.95
C GLY A 199 -7.72 -21.82 9.20
N GLN A 200 -7.18 -21.64 7.99
CA GLN A 200 -6.62 -22.72 7.18
C GLN A 200 -5.43 -23.41 7.86
N SER A 201 -4.54 -22.62 8.48
CA SER A 201 -3.39 -23.17 9.21
C SER A 201 -3.81 -23.99 10.44
N LEU A 202 -4.86 -23.56 11.15
CA LEU A 202 -5.42 -24.29 12.29
C LEU A 202 -6.13 -25.57 11.84
N GLU A 203 -6.81 -25.54 10.70
CA GLU A 203 -7.47 -26.71 10.14
C GLU A 203 -6.46 -27.76 9.68
N GLN A 204 -5.37 -27.35 9.02
CA GLN A 204 -4.24 -28.22 8.66
C GLN A 204 -3.55 -28.85 9.89
N ALA A 205 -3.47 -28.10 11.00
CA ALA A 205 -2.96 -28.63 12.26
C ALA A 205 -3.94 -29.62 12.91
N ARG A 206 -5.25 -29.43 12.72
CA ARG A 206 -6.29 -30.34 13.23
C ARG A 206 -6.37 -31.63 12.42
N THR A 207 -6.21 -31.58 11.10
CA THR A 207 -6.21 -32.75 10.21
C THR A 207 -4.92 -33.57 10.32
N GLY A 208 -3.90 -33.04 11.00
CA GLY A 208 -2.61 -33.72 11.20
C GLY A 208 -1.66 -33.58 10.01
N GLU A 209 -2.00 -32.79 8.99
CA GLU A 209 -1.12 -32.47 7.86
C GLU A 209 0.05 -31.57 8.30
N MET A 210 -0.16 -30.75 9.33
CA MET A 210 0.86 -29.86 9.90
C MET A 210 1.21 -30.25 11.33
N ASN A 211 2.51 -30.34 11.63
CA ASN A 211 2.98 -30.60 12.99
C ASN A 211 2.64 -29.39 13.90
N TRP A 212 1.93 -29.65 15.00
CA TRP A 212 1.60 -28.63 16.02
C TRP A 212 2.83 -27.85 16.51
N LEU A 213 3.99 -28.51 16.59
CA LEU A 213 5.25 -27.90 16.99
C LEU A 213 5.74 -26.86 15.96
N LEU A 214 5.52 -27.11 14.67
CA LEU A 214 5.90 -26.18 13.60
C LEU A 214 4.98 -24.97 13.58
N LEU A 215 3.67 -25.16 13.75
CA LEU A 215 2.71 -24.05 13.88
C LEU A 215 3.03 -23.16 15.08
N GLY A 216 3.31 -23.76 16.24
CA GLY A 216 3.75 -23.03 17.43
C GLY A 216 5.07 -22.28 17.21
N GLY A 217 6.01 -22.89 16.50
CA GLY A 217 7.29 -22.26 16.12
C GLY A 217 7.11 -21.02 15.23
N VAL A 218 6.24 -21.12 14.21
CA VAL A 218 5.93 -20.00 13.30
C VAL A 218 5.27 -18.83 14.05
N LEU A 219 4.31 -19.12 14.95
CA LEU A 219 3.66 -18.09 15.77
C LEU A 219 4.65 -17.41 16.72
N LEU A 220 5.54 -18.17 17.35
CA LEU A 220 6.57 -17.62 18.23
C LEU A 220 7.54 -16.73 17.44
N LEU A 221 7.97 -17.18 16.26
CA LEU A 221 8.83 -16.40 15.37
C LEU A 221 8.15 -15.10 14.91
N ALA A 222 6.86 -15.15 14.53
CA ALA A 222 6.09 -13.97 14.18
C ALA A 222 6.02 -12.97 15.34
N PHE A 223 5.76 -13.43 16.56
CA PHE A 223 5.75 -12.58 17.75
C PHE A 223 7.14 -11.98 18.05
N ALA A 224 8.20 -12.78 17.96
CA ALA A 224 9.57 -12.33 18.16
C ALA A 224 9.98 -11.26 17.14
N LEU A 225 9.58 -11.42 15.87
CA LEU A 225 9.82 -10.43 14.82
C LEU A 225 9.06 -9.12 15.10
N ILE A 226 7.78 -9.18 15.48
CA ILE A 226 7.02 -7.97 15.86
C ILE A 226 7.68 -7.27 17.04
N PHE A 227 8.08 -8.01 18.06
CA PHE A 227 8.78 -7.47 19.23
C PHE A 227 10.09 -6.76 18.84
N PHE A 228 10.89 -7.40 17.97
CA PHE A 228 12.13 -6.85 17.45
C PHE A 228 11.90 -5.56 16.64
N ILE A 229 10.89 -5.55 15.76
CA ILE A 229 10.50 -4.36 14.98
C ILE A 229 10.11 -3.21 15.91
N VAL A 230 9.30 -3.47 16.94
CA VAL A 230 8.88 -2.43 17.90
C VAL A 230 10.07 -1.84 18.67
N ILE A 231 11.08 -2.65 19.01
CA ILE A 231 12.31 -2.15 19.65
C ILE A 231 13.06 -1.20 18.71
N ILE A 232 13.24 -1.58 17.44
CA ILE A 232 13.93 -0.74 16.45
C ILE A 232 13.15 0.55 16.17
N GLU A 233 11.83 0.47 16.01
CA GLU A 233 10.98 1.64 15.76
C GLU A 233 10.94 2.63 16.93
N ARG A 234 10.99 2.12 18.17
CA ARG A 234 11.09 2.95 19.38
C ARG A 234 12.51 3.48 19.63
N GLY A 235 13.50 2.94 18.93
CA GLY A 235 14.87 3.41 18.94
C GLY A 235 14.95 4.88 18.50
N GLN A 236 15.47 5.74 19.38
CA GLN A 236 15.70 7.14 19.09
C GLN A 236 17.13 7.54 19.48
N ARG A 237 17.82 8.20 18.57
CA ARG A 237 19.08 8.89 18.83
C ARG A 237 18.76 10.28 19.35
N ARG A 238 19.10 10.55 20.61
CA ARG A 238 18.89 11.86 21.25
C ARG A 238 20.12 12.73 21.01
N ILE A 239 19.97 13.80 20.23
CA ILE A 239 21.02 14.82 20.05
C ILE A 239 20.69 16.00 20.97
N THR A 240 21.59 16.34 21.89
CA THR A 240 21.40 17.46 22.82
C THR A 240 21.50 18.80 22.09
N VAL A 241 20.48 19.64 22.25
CA VAL A 241 20.46 21.02 21.75
C VAL A 241 20.41 21.95 22.95
N ASN A 242 21.41 22.81 23.03
CA ASN A 242 21.50 23.81 24.09
C ASN A 242 20.93 25.13 23.55
N TYR A 243 19.78 25.56 24.06
CA TYR A 243 19.23 26.86 23.70
C TYR A 243 19.98 27.96 24.46
N ALA A 244 20.63 28.84 23.71
CA ALA A 244 21.32 29.99 24.29
C ALA A 244 20.30 30.94 24.93
N LYS A 245 20.55 31.25 26.20
CA LYS A 245 19.72 32.12 27.01
C LYS A 245 19.78 33.55 26.50
N ARG A 246 18.62 34.21 26.31
CA ARG A 246 18.55 35.67 26.20
C ARG A 246 18.09 36.25 27.52
N GLN A 247 18.95 37.02 28.17
CA GLN A 247 18.65 37.69 29.42
C GLN A 247 18.01 39.04 29.09
N GLN A 248 16.73 39.21 29.40
CA GLN A 248 16.05 40.51 29.31
C GLN A 248 15.67 40.93 30.74
N GLY A 249 16.38 41.92 31.28
CA GLY A 249 16.23 42.38 32.66
C GLY A 249 16.95 41.52 33.71
N ARG A 250 16.43 41.53 34.95
CA ARG A 250 17.08 40.98 36.17
C ARG A 250 16.69 39.53 36.49
N LYS A 251 15.92 38.86 35.61
CA LYS A 251 15.51 37.45 35.76
C LYS A 251 16.31 36.56 34.82
N VAL A 252 17.06 35.63 35.40
CA VAL A 252 17.77 34.56 34.71
C VAL A 252 16.77 33.44 34.48
N PHE A 253 16.31 33.23 33.24
CA PHE A 253 15.63 31.99 32.86
C PHE A 253 16.67 30.87 32.76
N ALA A 254 16.35 29.70 33.31
CA ALA A 254 17.25 28.55 33.33
C ALA A 254 17.64 28.13 31.91
N ALA A 255 18.91 27.77 31.71
CA ALA A 255 19.35 27.14 30.47
C ALA A 255 18.67 25.76 30.41
N GLN A 256 17.62 25.64 29.60
CA GLN A 256 16.95 24.37 29.39
C GLN A 256 17.68 23.62 28.28
N SER A 257 18.39 22.55 28.65
CA SER A 257 18.87 21.58 27.68
C SER A 257 17.66 20.83 27.12
N SER A 258 17.53 20.80 25.81
CA SER A 258 16.56 19.96 25.11
C SER A 258 17.30 18.89 24.33
N HIS A 259 16.58 17.87 23.86
CA HIS A 259 17.11 16.91 22.92
C HIS A 259 16.22 16.85 21.70
N LEU A 260 16.83 16.82 20.52
CA LEU A 260 16.13 16.50 19.29
C LEU A 260 16.13 14.96 19.15
N PRO A 261 14.96 14.29 19.24
CA PRO A 261 14.88 12.86 19.06
C PRO A 261 14.88 12.53 17.56
N LEU A 262 15.90 11.82 17.09
CA LEU A 262 15.94 11.26 15.75
C LEU A 262 15.60 9.77 15.80
N LYS A 263 14.48 9.36 15.21
CA LYS A 263 14.13 7.93 15.12
C LYS A 263 15.12 7.19 14.22
N VAL A 264 15.39 5.92 14.53
CA VAL A 264 16.26 5.05 13.71
C VAL A 264 15.68 4.86 12.30
N ILE A 265 14.37 4.68 12.20
CA ILE A 265 13.64 4.59 10.92
C ILE A 265 12.60 5.70 10.89
N MET A 266 12.74 6.64 9.95
CA MET A 266 11.75 7.70 9.73
C MET A 266 10.79 7.41 8.58
N ALA A 267 11.17 6.50 7.68
CA ALA A 267 10.45 6.25 6.44
C ALA A 267 9.17 5.40 6.59
N GLY A 268 8.98 4.78 7.78
CA GLY A 268 7.82 3.93 8.06
C GLY A 268 7.68 2.79 7.04
N VAL A 269 6.44 2.52 6.62
CA VAL A 269 6.07 1.39 5.75
C VAL A 269 6.17 1.72 4.25
N ILE A 270 6.26 3.00 3.88
CA ILE A 270 6.19 3.47 2.48
C ILE A 270 7.30 2.87 1.60
N PRO A 271 8.59 2.82 2.02
CA PRO A 271 9.64 2.22 1.19
C PRO A 271 9.42 0.75 0.84
N ALA A 272 8.88 -0.04 1.77
CA ALA A 272 8.59 -1.46 1.53
C ALA A 272 7.49 -1.61 0.48
N ILE A 273 6.46 -0.77 0.55
CA ILE A 273 5.38 -0.70 -0.46
C ILE A 273 5.98 -0.33 -1.81
N PHE A 274 6.86 0.67 -1.87
CA PHE A 274 7.49 1.11 -3.11
C PHE A 274 8.34 0.00 -3.74
N ALA A 275 9.19 -0.67 -2.95
CA ALA A 275 9.98 -1.80 -3.41
C ALA A 275 9.10 -2.93 -3.98
N SER A 276 8.00 -3.28 -3.28
CA SER A 276 7.08 -4.31 -3.74
C SER A 276 6.39 -3.93 -5.05
N SER A 277 5.93 -2.69 -5.19
CA SER A 277 5.22 -2.22 -6.38
C SER A 277 6.12 -2.16 -7.63
N ILE A 278 7.41 -1.85 -7.48
CA ILE A 278 8.36 -1.83 -8.60
C ILE A 278 8.68 -3.24 -9.07
N LEU A 279 8.85 -4.21 -8.16
CA LEU A 279 9.05 -5.61 -8.58
C LEU A 279 7.79 -6.20 -9.23
N LEU A 280 6.62 -5.83 -8.73
CA LEU A 280 5.34 -6.26 -9.28
C LEU A 280 5.08 -5.73 -10.69
N PHE A 281 5.65 -4.57 -11.06
CA PHE A 281 5.35 -3.93 -12.33
C PHE A 281 5.86 -4.74 -13.55
N PRO A 282 7.17 -5.07 -13.68
CA PRO A 282 7.65 -5.94 -14.77
C PRO A 282 7.00 -7.32 -14.76
N ALA A 283 6.80 -7.88 -13.57
CA ALA A 283 6.15 -9.17 -13.40
C ALA A 283 4.71 -9.17 -13.94
N SER A 284 3.94 -8.10 -13.69
CA SER A 284 2.57 -7.96 -14.21
C SER A 284 2.55 -7.86 -15.74
N ILE A 285 3.48 -7.09 -16.33
CA ILE A 285 3.60 -6.99 -17.79
C ILE A 285 3.94 -8.36 -18.39
N ALA A 286 4.91 -9.06 -17.82
CA ALA A 286 5.32 -10.35 -18.33
C ALA A 286 4.22 -11.41 -18.18
N GLN A 287 3.47 -11.42 -17.08
CA GLN A 287 2.38 -12.36 -16.87
C GLN A 287 1.22 -12.15 -17.86
N TRP A 288 0.89 -10.89 -18.15
CA TRP A 288 -0.28 -10.57 -18.99
C TRP A 288 0.05 -10.54 -20.49
N PHE A 289 1.22 -10.02 -20.87
CA PHE A 289 1.64 -9.87 -22.27
C PHE A 289 2.57 -10.99 -22.73
N GLY A 290 3.29 -11.65 -21.83
CA GLY A 290 4.18 -12.76 -22.18
C GLY A 290 3.43 -14.01 -22.67
N GLN A 291 2.16 -14.19 -22.27
CA GLN A 291 1.33 -15.33 -22.70
C GLN A 291 0.47 -15.04 -23.94
N ALA A 292 0.41 -13.79 -24.41
CA ALA A 292 -0.38 -13.44 -25.58
C ALA A 292 0.39 -13.78 -26.87
N GLY A 293 0.07 -14.93 -27.48
CA GLY A 293 0.31 -15.29 -28.89
C GLY A 293 1.51 -14.68 -29.62
N GLY A 294 2.73 -14.86 -29.08
CA GLY A 294 3.97 -14.25 -29.60
C GLY A 294 4.79 -13.48 -28.56
N GLY A 295 4.35 -13.48 -27.29
CA GLY A 295 5.10 -12.95 -26.16
C GLY A 295 6.51 -13.53 -26.12
N SER A 296 7.49 -12.66 -26.28
CA SER A 296 8.90 -13.01 -26.42
C SER A 296 9.41 -13.76 -25.18
N GLU A 297 10.03 -14.93 -25.38
CA GLU A 297 10.51 -15.84 -24.31
C GLU A 297 11.28 -15.11 -23.20
N TRP A 298 12.05 -14.07 -23.53
CA TRP A 298 12.78 -13.26 -22.55
C TRP A 298 11.89 -12.61 -21.48
N LEU A 299 10.65 -12.22 -21.82
CA LEU A 299 9.71 -11.64 -20.85
C LEU A 299 9.27 -12.69 -19.83
N GLN A 300 9.04 -13.93 -20.27
CA GLN A 300 8.67 -15.03 -19.39
C GLN A 300 9.84 -15.45 -18.50
N ASP A 301 11.06 -15.52 -19.05
CA ASP A 301 12.27 -15.79 -18.28
C ASP A 301 12.49 -14.75 -17.17
N VAL A 302 12.34 -13.47 -17.51
CA VAL A 302 12.43 -12.38 -16.52
C VAL A 302 11.35 -12.51 -15.44
N ALA A 303 10.12 -12.90 -15.79
CA ALA A 303 9.06 -13.14 -14.80
C ALA A 303 9.39 -14.28 -13.84
N LEU A 304 9.94 -15.38 -14.37
CA LEU A 304 10.37 -16.53 -13.57
C LEU A 304 11.48 -16.13 -12.60
N TYR A 305 12.51 -15.42 -13.08
CA TYR A 305 13.61 -14.95 -12.23
C TYR A 305 13.19 -13.94 -11.17
N ILE A 306 12.13 -13.17 -11.42
CA ILE A 306 11.55 -12.20 -10.49
C ILE A 306 10.45 -12.84 -9.63
N SER A 307 10.13 -14.12 -9.80
CA SER A 307 9.10 -14.79 -9.00
C SER A 307 9.49 -14.89 -7.50
N PRO A 308 8.53 -14.72 -6.56
CA PRO A 308 8.75 -14.93 -5.14
C PRO A 308 9.37 -16.30 -4.86
N GLY A 309 10.37 -16.33 -4.00
CA GLY A 309 11.11 -17.54 -3.65
C GLY A 309 12.38 -17.77 -4.46
N GLN A 310 12.59 -17.03 -5.55
CA GLN A 310 13.88 -17.07 -6.25
C GLN A 310 14.94 -16.20 -5.56
N PRO A 311 16.22 -16.63 -5.53
CA PRO A 311 17.31 -15.84 -4.94
C PRO A 311 17.45 -14.44 -5.54
N LEU A 312 17.23 -14.31 -6.85
CA LEU A 312 17.31 -13.01 -7.54
C LEU A 312 16.22 -12.04 -7.05
N ASN A 313 14.99 -12.52 -6.89
CA ASN A 313 13.91 -11.71 -6.34
C ASN A 313 14.26 -11.18 -4.94
N ILE A 314 14.76 -12.04 -4.04
CA ILE A 314 15.13 -11.66 -2.67
C ILE A 314 16.24 -10.61 -2.67
N LEU A 315 17.25 -10.79 -3.53
CA LEU A 315 18.37 -9.86 -3.66
C LEU A 315 17.90 -8.49 -4.17
N LEU A 316 17.11 -8.46 -5.26
CA LEU A 316 16.57 -7.22 -5.82
C LEU A 316 15.63 -6.52 -4.85
N PHE A 317 14.77 -7.28 -4.15
CA PHE A 317 13.86 -6.75 -3.14
C PHE A 317 14.61 -6.10 -1.98
N THR A 318 15.67 -6.76 -1.50
CA THR A 318 16.54 -6.21 -0.44
C THR A 318 17.21 -4.92 -0.88
N ILE A 319 17.77 -4.89 -2.09
CA ILE A 319 18.40 -3.67 -2.65
C ILE A 319 17.38 -2.54 -2.76
N PHE A 320 16.20 -2.81 -3.30
CA PHE A 320 15.16 -1.79 -3.43
C PHE A 320 14.67 -1.28 -2.09
N ILE A 321 14.49 -2.14 -1.08
CA ILE A 321 14.11 -1.69 0.27
C ILE A 321 15.18 -0.74 0.83
N VAL A 322 16.46 -1.10 0.76
CA VAL A 322 17.55 -0.25 1.27
C VAL A 322 17.61 1.07 0.51
N PHE A 323 17.51 1.02 -0.81
CA PHE A 323 17.49 2.21 -1.66
C PHE A 323 16.32 3.14 -1.34
N PHE A 324 15.09 2.63 -1.31
CA PHE A 324 13.91 3.45 -1.01
C PHE A 324 13.89 3.95 0.42
N CYS A 325 14.40 3.17 1.37
CA CYS A 325 14.52 3.61 2.77
C CYS A 325 15.47 4.82 2.87
N PHE A 326 16.64 4.72 2.23
CA PHE A 326 17.60 5.82 2.18
C PHE A 326 17.04 7.04 1.44
N PHE A 327 16.51 6.83 0.23
CA PHE A 327 15.98 7.89 -0.62
C PHE A 327 14.81 8.64 0.04
N TYR A 328 13.85 7.91 0.61
CA TYR A 328 12.70 8.52 1.29
C TYR A 328 13.13 9.28 2.54
N THR A 329 14.06 8.72 3.32
CA THR A 329 14.59 9.40 4.51
C THR A 329 15.32 10.69 4.12
N ALA A 330 16.12 10.68 3.05
CA ALA A 330 16.82 11.86 2.55
C ALA A 330 15.83 12.95 2.08
N LEU A 331 14.76 12.58 1.38
CA LEU A 331 13.71 13.51 0.93
C LEU A 331 12.89 14.12 2.08
N MET A 332 12.77 13.44 3.22
CA MET A 332 12.04 13.94 4.39
C MET A 332 12.87 14.89 5.26
N PHE A 333 14.20 14.73 5.25
CA PHE A 333 15.11 15.58 6.02
C PHE A 333 15.53 16.86 5.30
N ASN A 334 15.40 16.91 3.97
CA ASN A 334 15.77 18.06 3.12
C ASN A 334 14.58 18.98 2.86
#